data_AF-A0A968MFA7-F1
#
_entry.id   AF-A0A968MFA7-F1
#
_cell.length_a   1.000
_cell.length_b   1.000
_cell.length_c   1.000
_cell.angle_alpha   90.00
_cell.angle_beta   90.00
_cell.angle_gamma   90.00
#
_symmetry.space_group_name_H-M   'P 1'
#
loop_
_entity.id
_entity.type
_entity.pdbx_description
1 polymer ?
#
loop_
_entity_poly.entity_id
_entity_poly.type
_entity_poly.pdbx_seq_one_letter_code
_entity_poly.pdbx_strand_id
1 'polypeptide(L)'
;MAQADAAQILTSAEKLKKVAIQDSSIFRRFGATKAINNLHSVLYERMEAAKDTDNYPPLKEADAILVDMIQEVKEKETNMQLKQIYLDLPNP
;
A
#
# COMPACT_ATOMS: atom_id res chain seq x y z
N MET A 1 16.32 5.24 12.44
CA MET A 1 16.29 4.09 11.51
C MET A 1 14.91 3.89 10.88
N ALA A 2 13.79 4.14 11.58
CA ALA A 2 12.43 3.99 11.02
C ALA A 2 12.15 4.81 9.73
N GLN A 3 12.73 6.00 9.59
CA GLN A 3 12.58 6.81 8.37
C GLN A 3 13.22 6.16 7.14
N ALA A 4 14.37 5.49 7.29
CA ALA A 4 15.02 4.77 6.19
C ALA A 4 14.19 3.55 5.76
N ASP A 5 13.59 2.84 6.72
CA ASP A 5 12.71 1.70 6.47
C ASP A 5 11.41 2.13 5.78
N ALA A 6 10.77 3.22 6.25
CA ALA A 6 9.57 3.78 5.63
C ALA A 6 9.82 4.17 4.17
N ALA A 7 10.96 4.81 3.89
CA ALA A 7 11.35 5.17 2.52
C ALA A 7 11.54 3.94 1.61
N GLN A 8 12.11 2.84 2.13
CA GLN A 8 12.26 1.58 1.38
C GLN A 8 10.91 0.90 1.09
N ILE A 9 9.99 0.92 2.06
CA ILE A 9 8.63 0.42 1.87
C ILE A 9 7.93 1.22 0.77
N LEU A 10 7.97 2.56 0.84
CA LEU A 10 7.37 3.41 -0.18
C LEU A 10 7.98 3.21 -1.56
N THR A 11 9.30 3.10 -1.66
CA THR A 11 9.99 2.81 -2.94
C THR A 11 9.52 1.49 -3.55
N SER A 12 9.27 0.47 -2.70
CA SER A 12 8.75 -0.82 -3.15
C SER A 12 7.29 -0.71 -3.58
N ALA A 13 6.48 0.02 -2.82
CA ALA A 13 5.07 0.27 -3.14
C ALA A 13 4.89 1.04 -4.45
N GLU A 14 5.75 2.03 -4.76
CA GLU A 14 5.70 2.75 -6.04
C GLU A 14 5.93 1.82 -7.24
N LYS A 15 6.86 0.86 -7.12
CA LYS A 15 7.11 -0.13 -8.17
C LYS A 15 5.90 -1.05 -8.34
N LEU A 16 5.32 -1.50 -7.23
CA LEU A 16 4.11 -2.33 -7.24
C LEU A 16 2.93 -1.57 -7.82
N LYS A 17 2.75 -0.29 -7.52
CA LYS A 17 1.68 0.54 -8.06
C LYS A 17 1.73 0.62 -9.59
N LYS A 18 2.91 0.75 -10.18
CA LYS A 18 3.08 0.70 -11.64
C LYS A 18 2.56 -0.62 -12.22
N VAL A 19 2.90 -1.76 -11.60
CA VAL A 19 2.36 -3.07 -12.00
C VAL A 19 0.85 -3.12 -11.79
N ALA A 20 0.35 -2.67 -10.64
CA ALA A 20 -1.06 -2.68 -10.28
C ALA A 20 -1.94 -1.87 -11.24
N ILE A 21 -1.41 -0.82 -11.87
CA ILE A 21 -2.15 0.04 -12.81
C ILE A 21 -1.96 -0.39 -14.27
N GLN A 22 -0.73 -0.76 -14.67
CA GLN A 22 -0.36 -0.82 -16.09
C GLN A 22 -0.19 -2.23 -16.64
N ASP A 23 -0.05 -3.25 -15.79
CA ASP A 23 0.25 -4.60 -16.25
C ASP A 23 -0.96 -5.24 -16.95
N SER A 24 -0.71 -5.96 -18.05
CA SER A 24 -1.76 -6.61 -18.83
C SER A 24 -2.35 -7.83 -18.10
N SER A 25 -1.59 -8.46 -17.21
CA SER A 25 -2.01 -9.62 -16.44
C SER A 25 -2.86 -9.21 -15.23
N ILE A 26 -4.12 -9.63 -15.23
CA ILE A 26 -5.05 -9.47 -14.09
C ILE A 26 -4.43 -10.03 -12.81
N PHE A 27 -3.75 -11.19 -12.88
CA PHE A 27 -3.11 -11.80 -11.72
C PHE A 27 -1.94 -10.98 -11.17
N ARG A 28 -1.13 -10.36 -12.04
CA ARG A 28 -0.04 -9.49 -11.58
C ARG A 28 -0.57 -8.20 -10.99
N ARG A 29 -1.60 -7.60 -11.60
CA ARG A 29 -2.27 -6.42 -11.01
C ARG A 29 -2.82 -6.74 -9.62
N PHE A 30 -3.57 -7.83 -9.51
CA PHE A 30 -4.12 -8.30 -8.24
C PHE A 30 -3.02 -8.54 -7.19
N GLY A 31 -1.99 -9.29 -7.54
CA GLY A 31 -0.87 -9.57 -6.64
C GLY A 31 -0.14 -8.30 -6.21
N ALA A 32 0.05 -7.34 -7.11
CA ALA A 32 0.67 -6.07 -6.79
C ALA A 32 -0.19 -5.23 -5.83
N THR A 33 -1.50 -5.12 -6.05
CA THR A 33 -2.42 -4.42 -5.14
C THR A 33 -2.44 -5.06 -3.75
N LYS A 34 -2.49 -6.40 -3.67
CA LYS A 34 -2.42 -7.12 -2.39
C LYS A 34 -1.07 -6.91 -1.69
N ALA A 35 0.03 -6.87 -2.43
CA ALA A 35 1.34 -6.58 -1.87
C ALA A 35 1.41 -5.15 -1.29
N ILE A 36 0.83 -4.14 -1.96
CA ILE A 36 0.73 -2.77 -1.40
C ILE A 36 -0.10 -2.78 -0.12
N ASN A 37 -1.24 -3.48 -0.09
CA ASN A 37 -2.04 -3.62 1.13
C ASN A 37 -1.27 -4.30 2.26
N ASN A 38 -0.50 -5.35 1.98
CA ASN A 38 0.32 -6.00 3.00
C ASN A 38 1.40 -5.06 3.54
N LEU A 39 1.99 -4.21 2.69
CA LEU A 39 2.92 -3.18 3.15
C LEU A 39 2.23 -2.19 4.08
N HIS A 40 0.98 -1.80 3.80
CA HIS A 40 0.15 -0.97 4.68
C HIS A 40 -0.08 -1.65 6.03
N SER A 41 -0.53 -2.91 6.05
CA SER A 41 -0.68 -3.71 7.28
C SER A 41 0.60 -3.71 8.14
N VAL A 42 1.75 -3.98 7.53
CA VAL A 42 3.06 -3.98 8.22
C VAL A 42 3.39 -2.60 8.78
N LEU A 43 3.08 -1.53 8.04
CA LEU A 43 3.35 -0.16 8.48
C LEU A 43 2.42 0.25 9.63
N TYR A 44 1.15 -0.16 9.56
CA TYR A 44 0.16 0.03 10.62
C TYR A 44 0.58 -0.68 11.92
N GLU A 45 1.01 -1.94 11.86
CA GLU A 45 1.54 -2.66 13.03
C GLU A 45 2.75 -1.95 13.66
N ARG A 46 3.69 -1.48 12.83
CA ARG A 46 4.86 -0.73 13.29
C ARG A 46 4.47 0.62 13.89
N MET A 47 3.48 1.29 13.31
CA MET A 47 2.95 2.55 13.82
C MET A 47 2.33 2.35 15.21
N GLU A 48 1.51 1.32 15.41
CA GLU A 48 0.93 1.03 16.73
C GLU A 48 2.00 0.66 17.76
N ALA A 49 3.05 -0.08 17.38
CA ALA A 49 4.18 -0.35 18.27
C ALA A 49 5.01 0.91 18.62
N ALA A 50 4.91 1.96 17.81
CA ALA A 50 5.72 3.18 17.91
C ALA A 50 4.93 4.40 18.41
N LYS A 51 3.66 4.23 18.82
CA LYS A 51 2.65 5.29 19.07
C LYS A 51 3.10 6.47 19.94
N ASP A 52 4.01 6.22 20.88
CA ASP A 52 4.55 7.21 21.81
C ASP A 52 6.02 7.55 21.58
N THR A 53 6.54 7.27 20.38
CA THR A 53 7.93 7.49 19.99
C THR A 53 8.05 8.50 18.84
N ASP A 54 9.23 9.11 18.70
CA ASP A 54 9.54 10.00 17.57
C ASP A 54 9.49 9.31 16.19
N ASN A 55 9.37 7.97 16.15
CA ASN A 55 9.20 7.23 14.92
C ASN A 55 7.74 7.21 14.43
N TYR A 56 6.76 7.59 15.26
CA TYR A 56 5.34 7.56 14.88
C TYR A 56 5.01 8.50 13.71
N PRO A 57 5.41 9.79 13.72
CA PRO A 57 5.07 10.71 12.63
C PRO A 57 5.51 10.24 11.23
N PRO A 58 6.77 9.82 10.99
CA PRO A 58 7.19 9.37 9.66
C PRO A 58 6.54 8.04 9.24
N LEU A 59 6.20 7.16 10.19
CA LEU A 59 5.44 5.94 9.90
C LEU A 59 4.00 6.27 9.48
N LYS A 60 3.33 7.15 10.22
CA LYS A 60 1.97 7.61 9.88
C LYS A 60 1.90 8.27 8.51
N GLU A 61 2.90 9.09 8.16
CA GLU A 61 2.98 9.71 6.83
C GLU A 61 3.12 8.65 5.73
N ALA A 62 4.01 7.67 5.91
CA ALA A 62 4.17 6.59 4.94
C ALA A 62 2.91 5.72 4.82
N ASP A 63 2.20 5.47 5.92
CA ASP A 63 0.94 4.74 5.94
C ASP A 63 -0.13 5.44 5.08
N ALA A 64 -0.30 6.75 5.27
CA ALA A 64 -1.25 7.55 4.48
C ALA A 64 -0.94 7.50 2.98
N ILE A 65 0.34 7.56 2.61
CA ILE A 65 0.77 7.44 1.21
C ILE A 65 0.38 6.07 0.64
N LEU A 66 0.54 4.97 1.39
CA LEU A 66 0.15 3.64 0.92
C LEU A 66 -1.37 3.51 0.73
N VAL A 67 -2.16 4.10 1.63
CA VAL A 67 -3.62 4.19 1.50
C VAL A 67 -4.01 4.93 0.23
N ASP A 68 -3.39 6.09 -0.05
CA ASP A 68 -3.63 6.86 -1.27
C ASP A 68 -3.24 6.07 -2.53
N MET A 69 -2.14 5.31 -2.50
CA MET A 69 -1.75 4.43 -3.60
C MET A 69 -2.80 3.36 -3.89
N ILE A 70 -3.36 2.72 -2.85
CA ILE A 70 -4.42 1.71 -2.99
C ILE A 70 -5.68 2.35 -3.59
N GLN A 71 -6.03 3.56 -3.16
CA GLN A 71 -7.17 4.29 -3.69
C GLN A 71 -6.99 4.64 -5.18
N GLU A 72 -5.81 5.09 -5.59
CA GLU A 72 -5.53 5.34 -7.01
C GLU A 72 -5.61 4.06 -7.85
N VAL A 73 -5.10 2.93 -7.34
CA VAL A 73 -5.23 1.63 -8.02
C VAL A 73 -6.70 1.25 -8.20
N LYS A 74 -7.54 1.45 -7.18
CA LYS A 74 -8.99 1.19 -7.25
C LYS A 74 -9.68 2.02 -8.33
N GLU A 75 -9.31 3.30 -8.44
CA GLU A 75 -9.87 4.23 -9.43
C GLU A 75 -9.45 3.88 -10.86
N LYS A 76 -8.21 3.39 -11.03
CA LYS A 76 -7.67 3.01 -12.34
C LYS A 76 -8.02 1.59 -12.77
N GLU A 77 -8.42 0.70 -11.86
CA GLU A 77 -8.82 -0.65 -12.23
C GLU A 77 -10.03 -0.58 -13.16
N THR A 78 -10.05 -1.42 -14.20
CA THR A 78 -11.13 -1.48 -15.19
C THR A 78 -11.85 -2.83 -15.15
N ASN A 79 -11.22 -3.86 -14.60
CA ASN A 79 -11.81 -5.17 -14.41
C ASN A 79 -12.79 -5.16 -13.22
N MET A 80 -14.05 -5.51 -13.48
CA MET A 80 -15.11 -5.49 -12.46
C MET A 80 -14.88 -6.48 -11.30
N GLN A 81 -14.26 -7.64 -11.56
CA GLN A 81 -13.99 -8.62 -10.51
C GLN A 81 -12.94 -8.10 -9.53
N LEU A 82 -11.86 -7.51 -10.06
CA LEU A 82 -10.84 -6.88 -9.22
C LEU A 82 -11.40 -5.68 -8.44
N LYS A 83 -12.24 -4.85 -9.08
CA LYS A 83 -12.94 -3.76 -8.36
C LYS A 83 -13.72 -4.25 -7.15
N GLN A 84 -14.48 -5.34 -7.32
CA GLN A 84 -15.26 -5.90 -6.23
C GLN A 84 -14.36 -6.38 -5.09
N ILE A 85 -13.25 -7.04 -5.41
CA ILE A 85 -12.28 -7.50 -4.41
C ILE A 85 -11.61 -6.33 -3.69
N TYR A 86 -11.33 -5.23 -4.40
CA TYR A 86 -10.66 -4.06 -3.81
C TYR A 86 -11.58 -3.18 -2.97
N LEU A 87 -12.90 -3.43 -2.92
CA LEU A 87 -13.81 -2.69 -2.04
C LEU A 87 -13.43 -2.84 -0.56
N ASP A 88 -12.88 -4.00 -0.21
CA ASP A 88 -12.46 -4.32 1.15
C ASP A 88 -11.05 -3.78 1.48
N LEU A 89 -10.42 -3.01 0.56
CA LEU A 89 -9.11 -2.41 0.75
C LEU A 89 -9.18 -0.86 0.88
N PRO A 90 -8.26 -0.22 1.63
CA PRO A 90 -7.21 -0.87 2.44
C PRO A 90 -7.77 -1.57 3.68
N ASN A 91 -7.12 -2.65 4.10
CA ASN A 91 -7.40 -3.33 5.36
C ASN A 91 -6.08 -3.59 6.09
N PRO A 92 -5.91 -3.08 7.33
CA PRO A 92 -4.77 -3.38 8.18
C PRO A 92 -4.68 -4.86 8.54
#